data_AF-A0A8J3PAJ4-F1
#
_entry.id   AF-A0A8J3PAJ4-F1
#
_cell.length_a   1.000
_cell.length_b   1.000
_cell.length_c   1.000
_cell.angle_alpha   90.00
_cell.angle_beta   90.00
_cell.angle_gamma   90.00
#
_symmetry.space_group_name_H-M   'P 1'
#
loop_
_entity.id
_entity.type
_entity.pdbx_description
1 polymer ?
#
loop_
_entity_poly.entity_id
_entity_poly.type
_entity_poly.pdbx_seq_one_letter_code
_entity_poly.pdbx_strand_id
1 'polypeptide(L)'
;MAVNWADDAPATEAAWTRLTPAERTSIERVDAERLERERAGMAARFAAALTEPKYAVRNRFRLWEHLIRRLEQDRLDDGYLIDLYFNDLANRDTLGTVLDAQPGLATGELGSLLAELDRRFEAVTEFDGGAERRRWTSRFESEQLSPRWSRRPRRIPWEH
;
A
#
# COMPACT_ATOMS: atom_id res chain seq x y z
N MET A 1 -5.62 18.15 -6.37
CA MET A 1 -6.59 18.18 -5.26
C MET A 1 -6.04 17.34 -4.13
N ALA A 2 -6.08 17.81 -2.89
CA ALA A 2 -5.69 16.99 -1.75
C ALA A 2 -6.71 15.84 -1.60
N VAL A 3 -6.24 14.60 -1.56
CA VAL A 3 -7.10 13.42 -1.37
C VAL A 3 -7.75 13.52 0.01
N ASN A 4 -9.09 13.50 0.06
CA ASN A 4 -9.79 13.39 1.34
C ASN A 4 -9.78 11.91 1.78
N TRP A 5 -8.72 11.53 2.50
CA TRP A 5 -8.53 10.15 2.94
C TRP A 5 -9.67 9.61 3.80
N ALA A 6 -10.47 10.47 4.45
CA ALA A 6 -11.63 10.02 5.23
C ALA A 6 -12.72 9.38 4.37
N ASP A 7 -12.90 9.86 3.14
CA ASP A 7 -13.90 9.33 2.20
C ASP A 7 -13.32 8.19 1.34
N ASP A 8 -12.02 8.26 1.06
CA ASP A 8 -11.32 7.35 0.16
C ASP A 8 -10.74 6.11 0.87
N ALA A 9 -10.43 6.19 2.17
CA ALA A 9 -9.92 5.06 2.97
C ALA A 9 -10.63 4.92 4.35
N PRO A 10 -11.97 4.84 4.38
CA PRO A 10 -12.73 4.88 5.63
C PRO A 10 -12.43 3.70 6.58
N ALA A 11 -12.14 2.51 6.06
CA ALA A 11 -11.83 1.35 6.91
C ALA A 11 -10.49 1.55 7.64
N THR A 12 -9.50 2.10 6.93
CA THR A 12 -8.20 2.48 7.50
C THR A 12 -8.37 3.52 8.59
N GLU A 13 -9.17 4.56 8.34
CA GLU A 13 -9.42 5.61 9.35
C GLU A 13 -10.14 5.05 10.58
N ALA A 14 -11.14 4.19 10.37
CA ALA A 14 -11.87 3.54 11.45
C ALA A 14 -10.95 2.59 12.27
N ALA A 15 -10.08 1.82 11.61
CA ALA A 15 -9.08 0.99 12.28
C ALA A 15 -8.12 1.85 13.12
N TRP A 16 -7.68 3.00 12.61
CA TRP A 16 -6.77 3.89 13.34
C TRP A 16 -7.35 4.41 14.65
N THR A 17 -8.67 4.64 14.72
CA THR A 17 -9.33 5.03 15.97
C THR A 17 -9.35 3.93 17.03
N ARG A 18 -9.27 2.67 16.61
CA ARG A 18 -9.36 1.47 17.46
C ARG A 18 -8.01 0.92 17.90
N LEU A 19 -6.90 1.46 17.39
CA LEU A 19 -5.55 1.06 17.79
C LEU A 19 -5.33 1.28 19.29
N THR A 20 -4.83 0.24 19.94
CA THR A 20 -4.34 0.27 21.32
C THR A 20 -3.10 1.17 21.43
N PRO A 21 -2.76 1.68 22.62
CA PRO A 21 -1.53 2.44 22.83
C PRO A 21 -0.27 1.68 22.39
N ALA A 22 -0.19 0.38 22.65
CA ALA A 22 0.95 -0.44 22.26
C ALA A 22 1.11 -0.55 20.73
N GLU A 23 0.00 -0.73 20.00
CA GLU A 23 0.03 -0.74 18.53
C GLU A 23 0.47 0.62 17.98
N ARG A 24 -0.04 1.73 18.55
CA ARG A 24 0.37 3.09 18.14
C ARG A 24 1.87 3.31 18.32
N THR A 25 2.42 2.95 19.48
CA THR A 25 3.86 3.06 19.74
C THR A 25 4.69 2.21 18.79
N SER A 26 4.24 0.99 18.46
CA SER A 26 4.92 0.15 17.46
C SER A 26 4.94 0.79 16.08
N ILE A 27 3.82 1.40 15.66
CA ILE A 27 3.72 2.12 14.39
C ILE A 27 4.63 3.35 14.38
N GLU A 28 4.61 4.17 15.44
CA GLU A 28 5.45 5.35 15.59
C GLU A 28 6.94 4.99 15.46
N ARG A 29 7.37 3.87 16.06
CA ARG A 29 8.75 3.38 15.92
C ARG A 29 9.07 2.98 14.47
N VAL A 30 8.19 2.23 13.81
CA VAL A 30 8.38 1.83 12.40
C VAL A 30 8.47 3.06 11.49
N ASP A 31 7.61 4.05 11.71
CA ASP A 31 7.57 5.28 10.94
C ASP A 31 8.80 6.16 11.22
N ALA A 32 9.29 6.22 12.46
CA ALA A 32 10.54 6.90 12.80
C ALA A 32 11.76 6.27 12.10
N GLU A 33 11.91 4.95 12.16
CA GLU A 33 12.97 4.24 11.45
C GLU A 33 12.90 4.45 9.93
N ARG A 34 11.68 4.52 9.38
CA ARG A 34 11.47 4.82 7.96
C ARG A 34 11.89 6.25 7.63
N LEU A 35 11.53 7.22 8.47
CA LEU A 35 11.87 8.62 8.30
C LEU A 35 13.38 8.82 8.30
N GLU A 36 14.10 8.16 9.21
CA GLU A 36 15.57 8.19 9.25
C GLU A 36 16.18 7.67 7.94
N ARG A 37 15.70 6.53 7.44
CA ARG A 37 16.16 5.97 6.15
C ARG A 37 15.89 6.90 4.98
N GLU A 38 14.72 7.54 4.93
CA GLU A 38 14.38 8.50 3.87
C GLU A 38 15.26 9.74 3.94
N ARG A 39 15.53 10.27 5.14
CA ARG A 39 16.41 11.42 5.35
C ARG A 39 17.87 11.14 4.99
N ALA A 40 18.36 9.92 5.22
CA ALA A 40 19.76 9.56 4.97
C ALA A 40 20.19 9.71 3.50
N GLY A 41 19.23 9.57 2.55
CA GLY A 41 19.48 9.77 1.12
C GLY A 41 19.32 11.21 0.63
N MET A 42 19.00 12.16 1.52
CA MET A 42 18.63 13.53 1.15
C MET A 42 19.71 14.55 1.51
N ALA A 43 19.79 15.63 0.74
CA ALA A 43 20.56 16.79 1.16
C ALA A 43 19.96 17.40 2.44
N ALA A 44 20.81 17.92 3.33
CA ALA A 44 20.44 18.35 4.69
C ALA A 44 19.21 19.28 4.75
N ARG A 45 19.09 20.23 3.82
CA ARG A 45 17.93 21.13 3.69
C ARG A 45 16.61 20.37 3.53
N PHE A 46 16.59 19.32 2.71
CA PHE A 46 15.38 18.53 2.45
C PHE A 46 15.12 17.53 3.58
N ALA A 47 16.18 16.93 4.12
CA ALA A 47 16.08 16.04 5.26
C ALA A 47 15.43 16.73 6.48
N ALA A 48 15.83 17.97 6.78
CA ALA A 48 15.29 18.75 7.89
C ALA A 48 13.81 19.13 7.69
N ALA A 49 13.36 19.29 6.44
CA ALA A 49 11.99 19.65 6.12
C ALA A 49 11.02 18.44 6.14
N LEU A 50 11.53 17.21 6.02
CA LEU A 50 10.71 16.00 6.06
C LEU A 50 10.42 15.64 7.51
N THR A 51 9.23 15.95 8.04
CA THR A 51 8.85 15.69 9.43
C THR A 51 8.16 14.35 9.65
N GLU A 52 7.63 13.75 8.59
CA GLU A 52 6.96 12.45 8.57
C GLU A 52 7.43 11.66 7.35
N PRO A 53 7.53 10.32 7.43
CA PRO A 53 7.93 9.53 6.29
C PRO A 53 6.88 9.66 5.18
N LYS A 54 7.34 9.80 3.93
CA LYS A 54 6.45 9.88 2.75
C LYS A 54 5.50 8.68 2.72
N TYR A 55 6.06 7.51 3.03
CA TYR A 55 5.31 6.29 3.18
C TYR A 55 5.29 5.91 4.66
N ALA A 56 4.44 6.58 5.44
CA ALA A 56 4.04 6.14 6.77
C ALA A 56 3.18 4.87 6.69
N VAL A 57 3.13 4.04 7.74
CA VAL A 57 2.29 2.83 7.78
C VAL A 57 0.83 3.17 7.47
N ARG A 58 0.28 4.22 8.08
CA ARG A 58 -1.09 4.70 7.82
C ARG A 58 -1.32 5.02 6.34
N ASN A 59 -0.38 5.73 5.73
CA ASN A 59 -0.50 6.14 4.33
C ASN A 59 -0.44 4.95 3.38
N ARG A 60 0.33 3.91 3.70
CA ARG A 60 0.31 2.67 2.90
C ARG A 60 -1.03 1.94 2.99
N PHE A 61 -1.64 1.86 4.17
CA PHE A 61 -2.99 1.29 4.31
C PHE A 61 -4.01 2.10 3.51
N ARG A 62 -3.95 3.44 3.60
CA ARG A 62 -4.81 4.33 2.81
C ARG A 62 -4.67 4.13 1.31
N LEU A 63 -3.44 4.06 0.80
CA LEU A 63 -3.17 3.80 -0.62
C LEU A 63 -3.73 2.44 -1.06
N TRP A 64 -3.55 1.41 -0.23
CA TRP A 64 -4.06 0.08 -0.53
C TRP A 64 -5.59 0.03 -0.58
N GLU A 65 -6.25 0.58 0.43
CA GLU A 65 -7.71 0.66 0.46
C GLU A 65 -8.27 1.50 -0.69
N HIS A 66 -7.60 2.63 -1.00
CA HIS A 66 -7.98 3.52 -2.10
C HIS A 66 -7.97 2.80 -3.45
N LEU A 67 -6.90 2.06 -3.75
CA LEU A 67 -6.81 1.25 -4.96
C LEU A 67 -7.96 0.24 -5.02
N ILE A 68 -8.18 -0.52 -3.95
CA ILE A 68 -9.23 -1.55 -3.89
C ILE A 68 -10.61 -0.94 -4.12
N ARG A 69 -10.92 0.19 -3.48
CA ARG A 69 -12.21 0.87 -3.65
C ARG A 69 -12.41 1.38 -5.06
N ARG A 70 -11.36 1.91 -5.71
CA ARG A 70 -11.44 2.32 -7.11
C ARG A 70 -11.66 1.13 -8.04
N LEU A 71 -11.00 0.00 -7.78
CA LEU A 71 -11.23 -1.25 -8.50
C LEU A 71 -12.67 -1.75 -8.33
N GLU A 72 -13.20 -1.77 -7.11
CA GLU A 72 -14.57 -2.18 -6.80
C GLU A 72 -15.62 -1.31 -7.50
N GLN A 73 -15.31 -0.04 -7.73
CA GLN A 73 -16.22 0.92 -8.35
C GLN A 73 -16.06 1.02 -9.87
N ASP A 74 -15.11 0.28 -10.46
CA ASP A 74 -14.66 0.47 -11.85
C ASP A 74 -14.30 1.94 -12.17
N ARG A 75 -13.66 2.62 -11.20
CA ARG A 75 -13.31 4.05 -11.24
C ARG A 75 -11.81 4.30 -11.20
N LEU A 76 -11.00 3.35 -11.66
CA LEU A 76 -9.65 3.72 -12.08
C LEU A 76 -9.83 4.60 -13.31
N ASP A 77 -9.59 5.89 -13.12
CA ASP A 77 -9.72 6.97 -14.09
C ASP A 77 -8.78 6.73 -15.29
N ASP A 78 -9.10 7.32 -16.44
CA ASP A 78 -8.34 7.21 -17.71
C ASP A 78 -6.89 7.78 -17.64
N GLY A 79 -6.39 8.09 -16.44
CA GLY A 79 -5.03 8.53 -16.17
C GLY A 79 -4.28 7.68 -15.15
N TYR A 80 -4.88 6.57 -14.67
CA TYR A 80 -4.21 5.69 -13.73
C TYR A 80 -3.18 4.81 -14.43
N LEU A 81 -1.91 5.17 -14.26
CA LEU A 81 -0.77 4.52 -14.92
C LEU A 81 -0.41 3.19 -14.27
N ILE A 82 0.14 2.25 -15.05
CA ILE A 82 0.61 0.97 -14.52
C ILE A 82 1.70 1.13 -13.44
N ASP A 83 2.54 2.16 -13.53
CA ASP A 83 3.55 2.44 -12.49
C ASP A 83 2.91 2.78 -11.13
N LEU A 84 1.71 3.39 -11.12
CA LEU A 84 0.96 3.63 -9.89
C LEU A 84 0.46 2.31 -9.31
N TYR A 85 -0.04 1.41 -10.16
CA TYR A 85 -0.44 0.06 -9.75
C TYR A 85 0.73 -0.71 -9.12
N PHE A 86 1.90 -0.69 -9.76
CA PHE A 86 3.11 -1.33 -9.23
C PHE A 86 3.57 -0.71 -7.92
N ASN A 87 3.50 0.63 -7.80
CA ASN A 87 3.80 1.30 -6.54
C ASN A 87 2.84 0.87 -5.42
N ASP A 88 1.55 0.72 -5.71
CA ASP A 88 0.57 0.28 -4.71
C ASP A 88 0.81 -1.18 -4.28
N LEU A 89 1.15 -2.07 -5.22
CA LEU A 89 1.55 -3.46 -4.90
C LEU A 89 2.82 -3.51 -4.04
N ALA A 90 3.83 -2.69 -4.33
CA ALA A 90 5.06 -2.60 -3.55
C ALA A 90 4.79 -2.05 -2.13
N ASN A 91 3.89 -1.07 -2.00
CA ASN A 91 3.47 -0.55 -0.71
C ASN A 91 2.71 -1.60 0.11
N ARG A 92 1.84 -2.38 -0.53
CA ARG A 92 1.19 -3.53 0.10
C ARG A 92 2.26 -4.50 0.59
N ASP A 93 3.19 -4.96 -0.23
CA ASP A 93 4.19 -5.95 0.22
C ASP A 93 5.06 -5.42 1.38
N THR A 94 5.34 -4.11 1.40
CA THR A 94 5.96 -3.46 2.55
C THR A 94 5.11 -3.55 3.82
N LEU A 95 3.78 -3.41 3.74
CA LEU A 95 2.88 -3.62 4.90
C LEU A 95 2.98 -5.05 5.43
N GLY A 96 3.07 -6.04 4.53
CA GLY A 96 3.30 -7.44 4.90
C GLY A 96 4.58 -7.58 5.73
N THR A 97 5.70 -7.06 5.23
CA THR A 97 6.98 -7.09 5.97
C THR A 97 6.91 -6.38 7.32
N VAL A 98 6.20 -5.26 7.42
CA VAL A 98 6.01 -4.54 8.69
C VAL A 98 5.23 -5.39 9.70
N LEU A 99 4.13 -6.02 9.27
CA LEU A 99 3.31 -6.87 10.14
C LEU A 99 4.05 -8.14 10.56
N ASP A 100 4.78 -8.78 9.65
CA ASP A 100 5.60 -9.97 9.95
C ASP A 100 6.67 -9.66 11.00
N ALA A 101 7.28 -8.47 10.93
CA ALA A 101 8.26 -8.01 11.90
C ALA A 101 7.64 -7.56 13.24
N GLN A 102 6.31 -7.35 13.30
CA GLN A 102 5.60 -6.83 14.47
C GLN A 102 4.36 -7.71 14.78
N PRO A 103 4.52 -8.88 15.43
CA PRO A 103 3.41 -9.83 15.65
C PRO A 103 2.19 -9.25 16.37
N GLY A 104 2.40 -8.26 17.25
CA GLY A 104 1.30 -7.55 17.92
C GLY A 104 0.41 -6.76 16.96
N LEU A 105 0.99 -6.17 15.89
CA LEU A 105 0.21 -5.51 14.84
C LEU A 105 -0.50 -6.53 13.93
N ALA A 106 0.17 -7.66 13.64
CA ALA A 106 -0.36 -8.71 12.77
C ALA A 106 -1.55 -9.48 13.37
N THR A 107 -1.59 -9.62 14.69
CA THR A 107 -2.70 -10.29 15.40
C THR A 107 -3.81 -9.33 15.82
N GLY A 108 -3.58 -8.02 15.69
CA GLY A 108 -4.51 -6.97 16.09
C GLY A 108 -5.41 -6.45 14.96
N GLU A 109 -5.84 -5.19 15.10
CA GLU A 109 -6.77 -4.54 14.19
C GLU A 109 -6.17 -4.41 12.77
N LEU A 110 -4.87 -4.12 12.66
CA LEU A 110 -4.21 -3.91 11.38
C LEU A 110 -4.02 -5.19 10.56
N GLY A 111 -3.72 -6.31 11.22
CA GLY A 111 -3.66 -7.60 10.54
C GLY A 111 -5.02 -8.02 9.98
N SER A 112 -6.09 -7.82 10.77
CA SER A 112 -7.46 -8.09 10.34
C SER A 112 -7.87 -7.20 9.15
N LEU A 113 -7.54 -5.89 9.22
CA LEU A 113 -7.79 -4.96 8.13
C LEU A 113 -7.03 -5.36 6.86
N LEU A 114 -5.74 -5.69 6.95
CA LEU A 114 -4.95 -6.04 5.78
C LEU A 114 -5.49 -7.31 5.10
N ALA A 115 -5.83 -8.33 5.88
CA ALA A 115 -6.41 -9.57 5.36
C ALA A 115 -7.74 -9.33 4.64
N GLU A 116 -8.59 -8.46 5.20
CA GLU A 116 -9.85 -8.08 4.58
C GLU A 116 -9.64 -7.32 3.26
N LEU A 117 -8.72 -6.36 3.25
CA LEU A 117 -8.37 -5.62 2.04
C LEU A 117 -7.79 -6.55 0.96
N ASP A 118 -6.89 -7.47 1.33
CA ASP A 118 -6.33 -8.45 0.38
C ASP A 118 -7.42 -9.34 -0.22
N ARG A 119 -8.38 -9.81 0.58
CA ARG A 119 -9.51 -10.61 0.11
C ARG A 119 -10.37 -9.83 -0.89
N ARG A 120 -10.62 -8.54 -0.61
CA ARG A 120 -11.37 -7.66 -1.52
C ARG A 120 -10.60 -7.41 -2.82
N PHE A 121 -9.29 -7.18 -2.73
CA PHE A 121 -8.42 -7.07 -3.90
C PHE A 121 -8.49 -8.30 -4.80
N GLU A 122 -8.40 -9.51 -4.22
CA GLU A 122 -8.53 -10.76 -4.98
C GLU A 122 -9.90 -10.88 -5.66
N ALA A 123 -10.96 -10.41 -5.01
CA ALA A 123 -12.32 -10.44 -5.54
C ALA A 123 -12.56 -9.47 -6.72
N VAL A 124 -11.71 -8.45 -6.93
CA VAL A 124 -11.83 -7.47 -8.02
C VAL A 124 -10.69 -7.55 -9.04
N THR A 125 -9.80 -8.51 -8.89
CA THR A 125 -8.70 -8.78 -9.81
C THR A 125 -8.76 -10.20 -10.35
N GLU A 126 -8.12 -10.44 -11.48
CA GLU A 126 -7.99 -11.76 -12.10
C GLU A 126 -6.55 -12.23 -12.04
N PHE A 127 -6.37 -13.52 -11.80
CA PHE A 127 -5.05 -14.13 -11.93
C PHE A 127 -4.70 -14.30 -13.40
N ASP A 128 -3.63 -13.65 -13.84
CA ASP A 128 -3.11 -13.69 -15.20
C ASP A 128 -1.68 -14.26 -15.25
N GLY A 129 -1.19 -14.80 -14.14
CA GLY A 129 0.17 -15.30 -14.01
C GLY A 129 1.25 -14.22 -14.17
N GLY A 130 0.88 -12.94 -14.03
CA GLY A 130 1.77 -11.79 -14.23
C GLY A 130 2.01 -11.45 -15.70
N ALA A 131 1.15 -11.93 -16.60
CA ALA A 131 1.25 -11.64 -18.02
C ALA A 131 1.16 -10.12 -18.28
N GLU A 132 0.22 -9.44 -17.63
CA GLU A 132 0.05 -8.00 -17.77
C GLU A 132 1.30 -7.27 -17.27
N ARG A 133 1.78 -7.58 -16.06
CA ARG A 133 3.03 -6.99 -15.53
C ARG A 133 4.20 -7.13 -16.52
N ARG A 134 4.40 -8.33 -17.08
CA ARG A 134 5.52 -8.62 -18.00
C ARG A 134 5.43 -7.86 -19.33
N ARG A 135 4.24 -7.43 -19.77
CA ARG A 135 4.10 -6.58 -20.97
C ARG A 135 4.79 -5.23 -20.79
N TRP A 136 4.84 -4.72 -19.56
CA TRP A 136 5.34 -3.36 -19.29
C TRP A 136 6.75 -3.34 -18.73
N THR A 137 7.20 -4.40 -18.06
CA THR A 137 8.56 -4.44 -17.51
C THR A 137 9.06 -5.85 -17.23
N SER A 138 10.37 -6.07 -17.45
CA SER A 138 11.12 -7.25 -17.01
C SER A 138 11.84 -7.04 -15.68
N ARG A 139 11.75 -5.85 -15.07
CA ARG A 139 12.50 -5.45 -13.86
C ARG A 139 12.39 -6.46 -12.72
N PHE A 140 11.24 -7.12 -12.58
CA PHE A 140 10.93 -7.99 -11.45
C PHE A 140 11.05 -9.48 -11.76
N GLU A 141 11.65 -9.88 -12.88
CA GLU A 141 11.72 -11.29 -13.29
C GLU A 141 12.60 -12.15 -12.38
N SER A 142 13.65 -11.58 -11.79
CA SER A 142 14.52 -12.26 -10.82
C SER A 142 14.05 -12.16 -9.37
N GLU A 143 12.97 -11.40 -9.11
CA GLU A 143 12.46 -11.18 -7.76
C GLU A 143 11.38 -12.20 -7.40
N GLN A 144 11.44 -12.72 -6.18
CA GLN A 144 10.34 -13.51 -5.64
C GLN A 144 9.20 -12.58 -5.23
N LEU A 145 8.38 -12.23 -6.21
CA LEU A 145 7.23 -11.37 -6.00
C LEU A 145 6.08 -12.12 -5.31
N SER A 146 5.30 -11.37 -4.55
CA SER A 146 4.11 -11.93 -3.92
C SER A 146 3.04 -12.32 -4.96
N PRO A 147 2.10 -13.24 -4.64
CA PRO A 147 1.09 -13.69 -5.58
C PRO A 147 0.22 -12.59 -6.18
N ARG A 148 0.06 -11.45 -5.50
CA ARG A 148 -0.69 -10.28 -5.99
C ARG A 148 -0.11 -9.70 -7.28
N TRP A 149 1.21 -9.81 -7.50
CA TRP A 149 1.87 -9.37 -8.73
C TRP A 149 1.59 -10.27 -9.94
N SER A 150 0.88 -11.37 -9.73
CA SER A 150 0.38 -12.26 -10.78
C SER A 150 -1.11 -12.01 -11.07
N ARG A 151 -1.61 -10.85 -10.66
CA ARG A 151 -3.00 -10.44 -10.85
C ARG A 151 -3.06 -9.09 -11.53
N ARG A 152 -4.10 -8.92 -12.35
CA ARG A 152 -4.44 -7.67 -13.01
C ARG A 152 -5.85 -7.22 -12.62
N PRO A 153 -6.16 -5.91 -12.68
CA PRO A 153 -7.53 -5.43 -12.66
C PRO A 153 -8.39 -6.11 -13.74
N ARG A 154 -9.66 -6.39 -13.44
CA ARG A 154 -10.61 -6.96 -14.42
C ARG A 154 -10.78 -6.05 -15.64
N ARG A 155 -10.86 -4.75 -15.38
CA ARG A 155 -10.83 -3.69 -16.40
C ARG A 155 -9.48 -2.98 -16.30
N ILE A 156 -8.70 -3.02 -17.37
CA ILE A 156 -7.38 -2.41 -17.42
C ILE A 156 -7.54 -0.89 -17.67
N PRO A 157 -7.10 -0.02 -16.75
CA PRO A 157 -7.27 1.43 -16.88
C PRO A 157 -6.10 2.12 -17.61
N TRP A 158 -5.06 1.38 -17.99
CA TRP A 158 -3.86 1.90 -18.67
C TRP A 158 -3.72 1.38 -20.10
N GLU A 159 -4.76 0.76 -20.67
CA GLU A 159 -4.86 0.41 -22.08
C GLU A 159 -5.61 1.54 -22.81
N HIS A 160 -4.89 2.62 -23.12
CA HIS A 160 -5.40 3.78 -23.88
C HIS A 160 -4.44 4.15 -25.00
#